data_AF-A0A2N8ZMA6-F1
#
_entry.id   AF-A0A2N8ZMA6-F1
#
_cell.length_a   1.000
_cell.length_b   1.000
_cell.length_c   1.000
_cell.angle_alpha   90.00
_cell.angle_beta   90.00
_cell.angle_gamma   90.00
#
_symmetry.space_group_name_H-M   'P 1'
#
loop_
_entity.id
_entity.type
_entity.pdbx_description
1 polymer ?
#
loop_
_entity_poly.entity_id
_entity_poly.type
_entity_poly.pdbx_seq_one_letter_code
_entity_poly.pdbx_strand_id
1 'polypeptide(L)'
;MNVMLFSNGKLPGNQKILEYGLEWIEEAVKRTGAKKFVFVPYAMIRGDYSERVDALNEVLSPYGCEVVGIHQADDPVKAIEESDGILVSGGNTWVLNKTLHDLGLIRPIRQAVLNDNKLYIGWSAGTNIGTPTIRTTNDMPIVTAAILPALNLVPFQINPHYIEANISGHMGETRDERIEEFLVVNPHEVVVGIPEGTMLQVVGDKLTYHSANQAPLKLFRHQQESEYFNEGDDFSFLMNHGC
;
A
#
# COMPACT_ATOMS: atom_id res chain seq x y z
N MET A 1 -9.14 -2.94 -12.65
CA MET A 1 -8.31 -2.24 -11.65
C MET A 1 -6.83 -2.54 -11.88
N ASN A 2 -5.93 -1.59 -11.62
CA ASN A 2 -4.46 -1.76 -11.64
C ASN A 2 -3.85 -1.21 -10.35
N VAL A 3 -3.44 -2.09 -9.43
CA VAL A 3 -2.97 -1.69 -8.09
C VAL A 3 -1.67 -2.41 -7.76
N MET A 4 -0.73 -1.70 -7.14
CA MET A 4 0.50 -2.24 -6.59
C MET A 4 0.66 -1.77 -5.14
N LEU A 5 0.76 -2.73 -4.22
CA LEU A 5 0.82 -2.53 -2.78
C LEU A 5 2.15 -3.07 -2.26
N PHE A 6 3.15 -2.21 -2.19
CA PHE A 6 4.49 -2.53 -1.71
C PHE A 6 4.53 -2.56 -0.18
N SER A 7 5.23 -3.54 0.39
CA SER A 7 5.39 -3.63 1.85
C SER A 7 6.14 -2.42 2.39
N ASN A 8 7.24 -2.02 1.75
CA ASN A 8 8.13 -0.95 2.16
C ASN A 8 8.68 -0.14 0.97
N GLY A 9 9.23 1.05 1.24
CA GLY A 9 9.75 1.92 0.18
C GLY A 9 11.16 1.59 -0.31
N LYS A 10 12.03 0.99 0.51
CA LYS A 10 13.45 0.71 0.18
C LYS A 10 13.95 -0.52 0.95
N LEU A 11 14.80 -1.33 0.31
CA LEU A 11 15.60 -2.35 0.99
C LEU A 11 16.99 -1.80 1.39
N PRO A 12 17.70 -2.46 2.32
CA PRO A 12 19.10 -2.15 2.60
C PRO A 12 19.93 -2.14 1.31
N GLY A 13 20.69 -1.06 1.10
CA GLY A 13 21.53 -0.88 -0.08
C GLY A 13 20.87 -0.16 -1.26
N ASN A 14 19.54 -0.06 -1.32
CA ASN A 14 18.89 0.76 -2.35
C ASN A 14 19.22 2.24 -2.14
N GLN A 15 19.52 2.93 -3.25
CA GLN A 15 19.78 4.36 -3.26
C GLN A 15 18.47 5.12 -3.49
N LYS A 16 17.62 4.62 -4.39
CA LYS A 16 16.36 5.25 -4.81
C LYS A 16 15.14 4.63 -4.12
N ILE A 17 14.04 5.37 -4.12
CA ILE A 17 12.75 4.89 -3.61
C ILE A 17 12.17 3.86 -4.60
N LEU A 18 11.57 2.79 -4.09
CA LEU A 18 11.00 1.66 -4.85
C LEU A 18 11.98 0.94 -5.78
N GLU A 19 13.29 1.12 -5.58
CA GLU A 19 14.32 0.62 -6.48
C GLU A 19 14.28 -0.91 -6.67
N TYR A 20 13.92 -1.67 -5.62
CA TYR A 20 13.79 -3.12 -5.71
C TYR A 20 12.60 -3.60 -6.55
N GLY A 21 11.66 -2.71 -6.89
CA GLY A 21 10.44 -3.03 -7.61
C GLY A 21 10.32 -2.37 -8.98
N LEU A 22 11.40 -1.78 -9.50
CA LEU A 22 11.34 -0.98 -10.73
C LEU A 22 10.91 -1.77 -11.95
N GLU A 23 11.33 -3.03 -12.06
CA GLU A 23 10.92 -3.89 -13.18
C GLU A 23 9.39 -4.09 -13.19
N TRP A 24 8.79 -4.37 -12.03
CA TRP A 24 7.33 -4.50 -11.90
C TRP A 24 6.59 -3.19 -12.16
N ILE A 25 7.17 -2.06 -11.75
CA ILE A 25 6.61 -0.73 -12.00
C ILE A 25 6.66 -0.40 -13.49
N GLU A 26 7.78 -0.67 -14.15
CA GLU A 26 7.94 -0.48 -15.59
C GLU A 26 6.92 -1.31 -16.38
N GLU A 27 6.73 -2.57 -16.01
CA GLU A 27 5.69 -3.42 -16.61
C GLU A 27 4.28 -2.85 -16.41
N ALA A 28 3.97 -2.36 -15.20
CA ALA A 28 2.69 -1.73 -14.93
C ALA A 28 2.47 -0.45 -15.72
N VAL A 29 3.50 0.39 -15.85
CA VAL A 29 3.49 1.60 -16.69
C VAL A 29 3.26 1.24 -18.15
N LYS A 30 3.99 0.25 -18.69
CA LYS A 30 3.82 -0.22 -20.08
C LYS A 30 2.40 -0.76 -20.32
N ARG A 31 1.89 -1.57 -19.39
CA ARG A 31 0.55 -2.18 -19.49
C ARG A 31 -0.56 -1.14 -19.45
N THR A 32 -0.45 -0.14 -18.59
CA THR A 32 -1.50 0.87 -18.39
C THR A 32 -1.37 2.06 -19.32
N GLY A 33 -0.18 2.29 -19.89
CA GLY A 33 0.12 3.49 -20.67
C GLY A 33 0.26 4.75 -19.82
N ALA A 34 0.31 4.63 -18.49
CA ALA A 34 0.37 5.78 -17.59
C ALA A 34 1.62 6.65 -17.84
N LYS A 35 1.44 7.97 -17.89
CA LYS A 35 2.52 8.93 -18.07
C LYS A 35 2.52 10.02 -17.01
N LYS A 36 1.35 10.45 -16.53
CA LYS A 36 1.22 11.49 -15.51
C LYS A 36 0.81 10.88 -14.19
N PHE A 37 1.65 11.03 -13.17
CA PHE A 37 1.36 10.56 -11.83
C PHE A 37 1.12 11.74 -10.89
N VAL A 38 0.07 11.63 -10.08
CA VAL A 38 -0.09 12.49 -8.91
C VAL A 38 0.44 11.79 -7.67
N PHE A 39 1.32 12.46 -6.93
CA PHE A 39 1.90 11.95 -5.70
C PHE A 39 1.18 12.52 -4.47
N VAL A 40 0.71 11.62 -3.62
CA VAL A 40 0.05 11.89 -2.34
C VAL A 40 1.05 11.70 -1.20
N PRO A 41 1.59 12.79 -0.62
CA PRO A 41 2.72 12.72 0.31
C PRO A 41 2.31 12.61 1.79
N TYR A 42 1.02 12.71 2.13
CA TYR A 42 0.55 13.08 3.47
C TYR A 42 0.92 12.12 4.62
N ALA A 43 1.42 10.91 4.35
CA ALA A 43 2.01 10.06 5.38
C ALA A 43 3.34 10.62 5.91
N MET A 44 4.05 11.41 5.11
CA MET A 44 5.35 11.97 5.45
C MET A 44 5.17 13.12 6.46
N ILE A 45 5.54 12.85 7.71
CA ILE A 45 5.60 13.86 8.79
C ILE A 45 6.91 14.65 8.74
N ARG A 46 7.98 14.00 8.27
CA ARG A 46 9.33 14.55 8.18
C ARG A 46 9.78 14.55 6.73
N GLY A 47 10.61 15.54 6.38
CA GLY A 47 11.16 15.72 5.04
C GLY A 47 10.29 16.63 4.17
N ASP A 48 10.81 16.96 3.00
CA ASP A 48 10.17 17.84 2.05
C ASP A 48 9.38 17.06 0.98
N TYR A 49 8.19 17.53 0.64
CA TYR A 49 7.33 16.86 -0.33
C TYR A 49 7.82 17.06 -1.77
N SER A 50 8.42 18.22 -2.07
CA SER A 50 9.00 18.51 -3.39
C SER A 50 10.25 17.68 -3.63
N GLU A 51 11.13 17.54 -2.63
CA GLU A 51 12.29 16.63 -2.72
C GLU A 51 11.86 15.18 -2.98
N ARG A 52 10.73 14.74 -2.42
CA ARG A 52 10.17 13.41 -2.70
C ARG A 52 9.61 13.30 -4.12
N VAL A 53 8.96 14.35 -4.63
CA VAL A 53 8.50 14.41 -6.02
C VAL A 53 9.69 14.30 -6.96
N ASP A 54 10.78 15.03 -6.70
CA ASP A 54 12.01 14.96 -7.49
C ASP A 54 12.60 13.54 -7.50
N ALA A 55 12.71 12.92 -6.32
CA ALA A 55 13.19 11.54 -6.19
C ALA A 55 12.30 10.52 -6.93
N LEU A 56 10.99 10.74 -7.02
CA LEU A 56 10.08 9.90 -7.80
C LEU A 56 10.22 10.17 -9.31
N ASN A 57 10.45 11.42 -9.72
CA ASN A 57 10.76 11.77 -11.11
C ASN A 57 12.09 11.14 -11.58
N GLU A 58 13.12 11.09 -10.74
CA GLU A 58 14.39 10.39 -11.05
C GLU A 58 14.21 8.89 -11.31
N VAL A 59 13.15 8.30 -10.77
CA VAL A 59 12.82 6.88 -10.89
C VAL A 59 11.91 6.63 -12.08
N LEU A 60 10.93 7.50 -12.34
CA LEU A 60 9.87 7.25 -13.32
C LEU A 60 10.09 7.95 -14.67
N SER A 61 10.90 9.01 -14.74
CA SER A 61 11.23 9.68 -16.00
C SER A 61 11.92 8.79 -17.05
N PRO A 62 12.75 7.78 -16.71
CA PRO A 62 13.26 6.82 -17.69
C PRO A 62 12.17 6.05 -18.44
N TYR A 63 10.97 5.93 -17.84
CA TYR A 63 9.80 5.29 -18.45
C TYR A 63 8.88 6.30 -19.17
N GLY A 64 9.35 7.53 -19.35
CA GLY A 64 8.61 8.64 -19.95
C GLY A 64 7.46 9.15 -19.08
N CYS A 65 7.57 8.98 -17.77
CA CYS A 65 6.56 9.44 -16.82
C CYS A 65 6.98 10.74 -16.12
N GLU A 66 5.98 11.50 -15.69
CA GLU A 66 6.12 12.72 -14.91
C GLU A 66 5.33 12.57 -13.61
N VAL A 67 5.91 13.04 -12.51
CA VAL A 67 5.29 13.04 -11.19
C VAL A 67 5.08 14.48 -10.73
N VAL A 68 3.85 14.79 -10.33
CA VAL A 68 3.49 16.07 -9.70
C VAL A 68 2.98 15.82 -8.28
N GLY A 69 3.30 16.71 -7.35
CA GLY A 69 2.83 16.61 -5.97
C GLY A 69 1.42 17.16 -5.81
N ILE A 70 0.49 16.38 -5.24
CA ILE A 70 -0.89 16.84 -4.98
C ILE A 70 -0.94 18.06 -4.06
N HIS A 71 0.06 18.22 -3.20
CA HIS A 71 0.20 19.34 -2.28
C HIS A 71 0.46 20.69 -2.97
N GLN A 72 0.81 20.68 -4.25
CA GLN A 72 1.03 21.88 -5.07
C GLN A 72 -0.19 22.20 -5.96
N ALA A 73 -1.21 21.34 -5.96
CA ALA A 73 -2.40 21.52 -6.79
C ALA A 73 -3.36 22.51 -6.13
N ASP A 74 -3.85 23.48 -6.90
CA ASP A 74 -4.94 24.37 -6.47
C ASP A 74 -6.23 23.58 -6.18
N ASP A 75 -6.48 22.54 -6.97
CA ASP A 75 -7.59 21.60 -6.80
C ASP A 75 -7.04 20.15 -6.77
N PRO A 76 -6.91 19.55 -5.57
CA PRO A 76 -6.36 18.21 -5.42
C PRO A 76 -7.30 17.13 -6.00
N VAL A 77 -8.61 17.36 -6.07
CA VAL A 77 -9.56 16.42 -6.69
C VAL A 77 -9.33 16.39 -8.19
N LYS A 78 -9.25 17.56 -8.82
CA LYS A 78 -8.96 17.68 -10.25
C LYS A 78 -7.60 17.09 -10.61
N ALA A 79 -6.58 17.26 -9.77
CA ALA A 79 -5.27 16.65 -9.98
C ALA A 79 -5.32 15.10 -10.02
N ILE A 80 -6.19 14.49 -9.21
CA ILE A 80 -6.46 13.04 -9.25
C ILE A 80 -7.24 12.67 -10.52
N GLU A 81 -8.22 13.47 -10.92
CA GLU A 81 -9.04 13.23 -12.12
C GLU A 81 -8.25 13.36 -13.43
N GLU A 82 -7.21 14.19 -13.47
CA GLU A 82 -6.39 14.43 -14.67
C GLU A 82 -5.12 13.56 -14.76
N SER A 83 -4.74 12.86 -13.68
CA SER A 83 -3.57 11.95 -13.71
C SER A 83 -3.88 10.63 -14.43
N ASP A 84 -2.86 9.89 -14.84
CA ASP A 84 -2.98 8.50 -15.30
C ASP A 84 -2.75 7.49 -14.16
N GLY A 85 -2.06 7.92 -13.12
CA GLY A 85 -1.76 7.12 -11.95
C GLY A 85 -1.63 7.94 -10.67
N ILE A 86 -1.66 7.23 -9.54
CA ILE A 86 -1.62 7.77 -8.18
C ILE A 86 -0.50 7.05 -7.43
N LEU A 87 0.43 7.82 -6.88
CA LEU A 87 1.49 7.35 -6.00
C LEU A 87 1.15 7.76 -4.57
N VAL A 88 1.20 6.84 -3.60
CA VAL A 88 0.91 7.15 -2.20
C VAL A 88 2.07 6.79 -1.30
N SER A 89 2.53 7.78 -0.52
CA SER A 89 3.70 7.63 0.32
C SER A 89 3.51 6.70 1.52
N GLY A 90 4.64 6.09 1.90
CA GLY A 90 4.85 5.57 3.25
C GLY A 90 5.15 6.70 4.25
N GLY A 91 5.00 6.39 5.54
CA GLY A 91 5.08 7.33 6.63
C GLY A 91 4.12 6.91 7.74
N ASN A 92 3.39 7.83 8.35
CA ASN A 92 2.37 7.49 9.34
C ASN A 92 0.98 7.35 8.69
N THR A 93 0.42 6.16 8.79
CA THR A 93 -0.88 5.77 8.23
C THR A 93 -2.04 6.56 8.84
N TRP A 94 -2.00 6.87 10.13
CA TRP A 94 -3.06 7.62 10.80
C TRP A 94 -3.15 9.07 10.30
N VAL A 95 -2.00 9.74 10.16
CA VAL A 95 -1.91 11.08 9.58
C VAL A 95 -2.38 11.06 8.12
N LEU A 96 -1.91 10.11 7.32
CA LEU A 96 -2.32 9.94 5.93
C LEU A 96 -3.83 9.79 5.81
N ASN A 97 -4.43 8.80 6.50
CA ASN A 97 -5.85 8.52 6.36
C ASN A 97 -6.69 9.71 6.83
N LYS A 98 -6.36 10.31 7.98
CA LYS A 98 -7.06 11.49 8.47
C LYS A 98 -7.00 12.63 7.45
N THR A 99 -5.83 12.91 6.89
CA THR A 99 -5.65 14.00 5.91
C THR A 99 -6.46 13.75 4.63
N LEU A 100 -6.50 12.51 4.14
CA LEU A 100 -7.33 12.15 2.98
C LEU A 100 -8.82 12.36 3.24
N HIS A 101 -9.29 12.06 4.45
CA HIS A 101 -10.68 12.31 4.85
C HIS A 101 -10.98 13.80 5.03
N ASP A 102 -10.11 14.54 5.72
CA ASP A 102 -10.24 15.99 5.94
C ASP A 102 -10.30 16.76 4.61
N LEU A 103 -9.54 16.31 3.60
CA LEU A 103 -9.51 16.90 2.26
C LEU A 103 -10.54 16.30 1.29
N GLY A 104 -11.36 15.35 1.73
CA GLY A 104 -12.39 14.71 0.89
C GLY A 104 -11.84 13.86 -0.26
N LEU A 105 -10.60 13.37 -0.17
CA LEU A 105 -9.88 12.69 -1.26
C LEU A 105 -10.13 11.18 -1.34
N ILE A 106 -10.72 10.56 -0.32
CA ILE A 106 -11.03 9.11 -0.31
C ILE A 106 -11.90 8.70 -1.51
N ARG A 107 -12.98 9.44 -1.76
CA ARG A 107 -13.91 9.13 -2.87
C ARG A 107 -13.26 9.38 -4.25
N PRO A 108 -12.60 10.53 -4.51
CA PRO A 108 -11.86 10.76 -5.75
C PRO A 108 -10.83 9.67 -6.07
N ILE A 109 -10.00 9.28 -5.09
CA ILE A 109 -9.00 8.22 -5.30
C ILE A 109 -9.68 6.88 -5.63
N ARG A 110 -10.75 6.52 -4.89
CA ARG A 110 -11.51 5.29 -5.16
C ARG A 110 -12.11 5.29 -6.57
N GLN A 111 -12.72 6.40 -6.99
CA GLN A 111 -13.30 6.53 -8.34
C GLN A 111 -12.20 6.33 -9.41
N ALA A 112 -11.09 7.06 -9.28
CA ALA A 112 -9.97 6.98 -10.19
C ALA A 112 -9.43 5.55 -10.37
N VAL A 113 -9.29 4.80 -9.29
CA VAL A 113 -8.68 3.46 -9.33
C VAL A 113 -9.69 2.37 -9.73
N LEU A 114 -10.88 2.37 -9.12
CA LEU A 114 -11.87 1.31 -9.30
C LEU A 114 -12.64 1.43 -10.60
N ASN A 115 -13.03 2.66 -10.96
CA ASN A 115 -13.94 2.91 -12.07
C ASN A 115 -13.19 3.40 -13.32
N ASP A 116 -12.21 4.28 -13.14
CA ASP A 116 -11.43 4.84 -14.26
C ASP A 116 -10.15 4.03 -14.55
N ASN A 117 -9.92 2.95 -13.77
CA ASN A 117 -8.85 1.97 -13.95
C ASN A 117 -7.41 2.56 -13.91
N LYS A 118 -7.23 3.72 -13.26
CA LYS A 118 -5.92 4.37 -13.09
C LYS A 118 -4.97 3.52 -12.26
N LEU A 119 -3.68 3.65 -12.54
CA LEU A 119 -2.64 2.89 -11.85
C LEU A 119 -2.44 3.43 -10.43
N TYR A 120 -2.65 2.59 -9.42
CA TYR A 120 -2.31 2.91 -8.03
C TYR A 120 -1.00 2.24 -7.62
N ILE A 121 -0.09 3.00 -7.02
CA ILE A 121 1.13 2.46 -6.40
C ILE A 121 1.24 3.05 -4.99
N GLY A 122 1.12 2.19 -3.98
CA GLY A 122 1.32 2.55 -2.58
C GLY A 122 2.44 1.74 -1.96
N TRP A 123 3.13 2.31 -0.98
CA TRP A 123 4.09 1.57 -0.15
C TRP A 123 3.87 1.85 1.34
N SER A 124 4.06 0.84 2.19
CA SER A 124 3.91 0.98 3.65
C SER A 124 2.53 1.56 4.03
N ALA A 125 2.45 2.78 4.57
CA ALA A 125 1.18 3.49 4.81
C ALA A 125 0.28 3.58 3.56
N GLY A 126 0.87 3.79 2.36
CA GLY A 126 0.16 3.77 1.08
C GLY A 126 -0.44 2.39 0.76
N THR A 127 0.15 1.31 1.27
CA THR A 127 -0.43 -0.03 1.20
C THR A 127 -1.58 -0.19 2.19
N ASN A 128 -1.40 0.27 3.43
CA ASN A 128 -2.47 0.20 4.44
C ASN A 128 -3.72 0.95 4.01
N ILE A 129 -3.62 2.14 3.40
CA ILE A 129 -4.83 2.83 2.96
C ILE A 129 -5.52 2.13 1.78
N GLY A 130 -4.84 1.26 1.04
CA GLY A 130 -5.42 0.48 -0.05
C GLY A 130 -6.40 -0.60 0.41
N THR A 131 -6.40 -0.96 1.70
CA THR A 131 -7.24 -2.01 2.28
C THR A 131 -8.59 -1.45 2.76
N PRO A 132 -9.51 -2.28 3.30
CA PRO A 132 -10.78 -1.78 3.81
C PRO A 132 -10.63 -0.79 4.96
N THR A 133 -9.63 -1.00 5.84
CA THR A 133 -9.38 -0.13 7.00
C THR A 133 -7.90 -0.08 7.36
N ILE A 134 -7.46 0.94 8.08
CA ILE A 134 -6.07 1.03 8.54
C ILE A 134 -5.74 0.18 9.79
N ARG A 135 -6.64 -0.70 10.26
CA ARG A 135 -6.53 -1.40 11.55
C ARG A 135 -5.34 -2.35 11.69
N THR A 136 -4.73 -2.76 10.58
CA THR A 136 -3.54 -3.63 10.56
C THR A 136 -2.25 -2.86 10.26
N THR A 137 -2.24 -1.54 10.43
CA THR A 137 -1.01 -0.74 10.42
C THR A 137 -0.18 -1.01 11.67
N ASN A 138 1.15 -0.87 11.54
CA ASN A 138 2.08 -0.91 12.68
C ASN A 138 2.28 0.47 13.31
N ASP A 139 1.69 1.50 12.71
CA ASP A 139 1.93 2.88 13.09
C ASP A 139 1.22 3.24 14.40
N MET A 140 1.91 4.04 15.19
CA MET A 140 1.34 4.65 16.39
C MET A 140 0.21 5.64 15.99
N PRO A 141 -0.94 5.62 16.69
CA PRO A 141 -2.05 6.55 16.47
C PRO A 141 -1.74 7.94 17.04
N ILE A 142 -1.00 8.75 16.29
CA ILE A 142 -0.50 10.06 16.78
C ILE A 142 -1.45 11.25 16.52
N VAL A 143 -2.60 11.03 15.88
CA VAL A 143 -3.62 12.06 15.62
C VAL A 143 -4.93 11.73 16.33
N THR A 144 -5.72 12.77 16.64
CA THR A 144 -7.03 12.64 17.29
C THR A 144 -8.13 12.36 16.26
N ALA A 145 -9.18 11.64 16.70
CA ALA A 145 -10.28 11.05 15.92
C ALA A 145 -9.88 9.82 15.07
N ALA A 146 -10.29 8.63 15.52
CA ALA A 146 -10.05 7.38 14.81
C ALA A 146 -10.98 7.28 13.59
N ILE A 147 -10.45 7.63 12.42
CA ILE A 147 -11.08 7.32 11.12
C ILE A 147 -10.39 6.07 10.60
N LEU A 148 -11.11 4.94 10.64
CA LEU A 148 -10.56 3.63 10.28
C LEU A 148 -10.82 3.23 8.83
N PRO A 149 -12.01 3.48 8.23
CA PRO A 149 -12.25 3.16 6.83
C PRO A 149 -11.25 3.86 5.90
N ALA A 150 -10.78 3.14 4.90
CA ALA A 150 -9.79 3.61 3.95
C ALA A 150 -10.28 3.45 2.49
N LEU A 151 -9.38 3.19 1.54
CA LEU A 151 -9.71 3.14 0.13
C LEU A 151 -10.38 1.85 -0.30
N ASN A 152 -10.34 0.76 0.46
CA ASN A 152 -11.01 -0.51 0.14
C ASN A 152 -10.84 -0.90 -1.35
N LEU A 153 -9.58 -0.91 -1.83
CA LEU A 153 -9.20 -1.34 -3.18
C LEU A 153 -9.05 -2.86 -3.25
N VAL A 154 -8.66 -3.49 -2.14
CA VAL A 154 -8.67 -4.94 -1.95
C VAL A 154 -9.61 -5.30 -0.80
N PRO A 155 -10.26 -6.48 -0.80
CA PRO A 155 -11.28 -6.85 0.19
C PRO A 155 -10.71 -7.48 1.48
N PHE A 156 -9.39 -7.45 1.67
CA PHE A 156 -8.70 -8.03 2.83
C PHE A 156 -7.75 -7.00 3.46
N GLN A 157 -7.37 -7.23 4.72
CA GLN A 157 -6.38 -6.40 5.39
C GLN A 157 -4.97 -6.81 5.02
N ILE A 158 -4.05 -5.84 5.04
CA ILE A 158 -2.63 -6.07 4.83
C ILE A 158 -1.88 -5.54 6.04
N ASN A 159 -0.98 -6.36 6.59
CA ASN A 159 0.05 -5.91 7.52
C ASN A 159 1.37 -5.78 6.75
N PRO A 160 1.75 -4.56 6.30
CA PRO A 160 3.05 -4.33 5.68
C PRO A 160 4.16 -4.40 6.74
N HIS A 161 5.41 -4.51 6.30
CA HIS A 161 6.56 -4.74 7.19
C HIS A 161 6.30 -5.92 8.14
N TYR A 162 5.64 -6.97 7.66
CA TYR A 162 5.41 -8.16 8.46
C TYR A 162 6.76 -8.83 8.75
N ILE A 163 6.96 -9.18 10.01
CA ILE A 163 8.15 -9.90 10.44
C ILE A 163 7.73 -10.97 11.44
N GLU A 164 8.10 -12.20 11.15
CA GLU A 164 7.94 -13.34 12.03
C GLU A 164 9.20 -13.44 12.92
N ALA A 165 9.35 -12.48 13.85
CA ALA A 165 10.50 -12.43 14.73
C ALA A 165 10.09 -12.23 16.19
N ASN A 166 10.76 -13.00 17.05
CA ASN A 166 10.75 -12.79 18.50
C ASN A 166 12.04 -12.08 18.89
N ILE A 167 11.91 -10.90 19.49
CA ILE A 167 13.07 -10.18 20.04
C ILE A 167 13.44 -10.85 21.37
N SER A 168 14.66 -11.38 21.46
CA SER A 168 15.14 -12.06 22.67
C SER A 168 14.99 -11.16 23.91
N GLY A 169 14.31 -11.67 24.94
CA GLY A 169 14.04 -10.95 26.19
C GLY A 169 12.91 -9.91 26.13
N HIS A 170 12.27 -9.71 24.98
CA HIS A 170 11.06 -8.88 24.86
C HIS A 170 9.82 -9.74 25.17
N MET A 171 8.97 -9.26 26.09
CA MET A 171 7.77 -9.96 26.55
C MET A 171 6.46 -9.33 26.05
N GLY A 172 6.54 -8.28 25.22
CA GLY A 172 5.36 -7.72 24.56
C GLY A 172 4.92 -8.58 23.39
N GLU A 173 3.67 -8.35 22.94
CA GLU A 173 3.03 -9.19 21.94
C GLU A 173 3.80 -9.17 20.60
N THR A 174 4.01 -10.36 20.06
CA THR A 174 4.51 -10.62 18.71
C THR A 174 3.58 -10.05 17.66
N ARG A 175 4.04 -10.00 16.40
CA ARG A 175 3.15 -9.55 15.32
C ARG A 175 1.95 -10.49 15.14
N ASP A 176 2.18 -11.79 15.28
CA ASP A 176 1.15 -12.82 15.13
C ASP A 176 0.08 -12.66 16.21
N GLU A 177 0.46 -12.53 17.48
CA GLU A 177 -0.47 -12.33 18.59
C GLU A 177 -1.35 -11.09 18.37
N ARG A 178 -0.79 -9.97 17.88
CA ARG A 178 -1.58 -8.76 17.57
C ARG A 178 -2.58 -8.98 16.43
N ILE A 179 -2.19 -9.74 15.40
CA ILE A 179 -3.08 -10.08 14.29
C ILE A 179 -4.17 -11.05 14.75
N GLU A 180 -3.83 -12.00 15.63
CA GLU A 180 -4.78 -12.93 16.23
C GLU A 180 -5.80 -12.20 17.11
N GLU A 181 -5.38 -11.25 17.94
CA GLU A 181 -6.28 -10.37 18.70
C GLU A 181 -7.25 -9.61 17.78
N PHE A 182 -6.74 -9.08 16.66
CA PHE A 182 -7.56 -8.43 15.64
C PHE A 182 -8.60 -9.40 15.07
N LEU A 183 -8.22 -10.65 14.77
CA LEU A 183 -9.11 -11.66 14.20
C LEU A 183 -10.11 -12.22 15.22
N VAL A 184 -9.81 -12.21 16.52
CA VAL A 184 -10.78 -12.53 17.57
C VAL A 184 -11.93 -11.51 17.58
N VAL A 185 -11.63 -10.23 17.39
CA VAL A 185 -12.64 -9.16 17.32
C VAL A 185 -13.32 -9.09 15.96
N ASN A 186 -12.61 -9.48 14.89
CA ASN A 186 -13.06 -9.36 13.49
C ASN A 186 -12.99 -10.73 12.79
N PRO A 187 -13.79 -11.73 13.21
CA PRO A 187 -13.62 -13.12 12.79
C PRO A 187 -13.91 -13.40 11.30
N HIS A 188 -14.51 -12.44 10.60
CA HIS A 188 -14.81 -12.52 9.17
C HIS A 188 -13.71 -11.91 8.29
N GLU A 189 -12.78 -11.16 8.88
CA GLU A 189 -11.70 -10.52 8.15
C GLU A 189 -10.53 -11.47 7.94
N VAL A 190 -9.72 -11.13 6.94
CA VAL A 190 -8.49 -11.83 6.58
C VAL A 190 -7.37 -10.83 6.63
N VAL A 191 -6.23 -11.24 7.19
CA VAL A 191 -5.02 -10.42 7.23
C VAL A 191 -3.91 -11.10 6.43
N VAL A 192 -3.29 -10.35 5.53
CA VAL A 192 -2.12 -10.78 4.77
C VAL A 192 -0.89 -10.03 5.29
N GLY A 193 0.00 -10.76 5.96
CA GLY A 193 1.30 -10.24 6.38
C GLY A 193 2.29 -10.31 5.23
N ILE A 194 2.78 -9.16 4.77
CA ILE A 194 3.77 -9.07 3.68
C ILE A 194 5.12 -8.57 4.21
N PRO A 195 6.21 -9.35 4.08
CA PRO A 195 7.55 -8.93 4.50
C PRO A 195 8.10 -7.73 3.71
N GLU A 196 9.12 -7.05 4.22
CA GLU A 196 9.85 -6.06 3.42
C GLU A 196 10.48 -6.69 2.17
N GLY A 197 10.55 -5.93 1.06
CA GLY A 197 11.07 -6.40 -0.23
C GLY A 197 10.02 -7.09 -1.10
N THR A 198 8.76 -7.02 -0.70
CA THR A 198 7.66 -7.77 -1.31
C THR A 198 6.48 -6.86 -1.63
N MET A 199 5.61 -7.29 -2.53
CA MET A 199 4.46 -6.49 -2.94
C MET A 199 3.29 -7.34 -3.45
N LEU A 200 2.07 -6.82 -3.33
CA LEU A 200 0.85 -7.41 -3.91
C LEU A 200 0.37 -6.61 -5.11
N GLN A 201 0.17 -7.27 -6.25
CA GLN A 201 -0.29 -6.65 -7.49
C GLN A 201 -1.68 -7.14 -7.83
N VAL A 202 -2.56 -6.22 -8.20
CA VAL A 202 -3.89 -6.52 -8.73
C VAL A 202 -3.99 -6.04 -10.16
N VAL A 203 -4.36 -6.94 -11.07
CA VAL A 203 -4.68 -6.65 -12.47
C VAL A 203 -6.03 -7.27 -12.81
N GLY A 204 -7.05 -6.44 -12.98
CA GLY A 204 -8.43 -6.92 -13.02
C GLY A 204 -8.79 -7.55 -11.67
N ASP A 205 -9.14 -8.84 -11.71
CA ASP A 205 -9.46 -9.65 -10.52
C ASP A 205 -8.31 -10.59 -10.12
N LYS A 206 -7.19 -10.57 -10.86
CA LYS A 206 -6.03 -11.41 -10.58
C LYS A 206 -5.15 -10.73 -9.53
N LEU A 207 -4.86 -11.46 -8.46
CA LEU A 207 -3.93 -11.05 -7.41
C LEU A 207 -2.64 -11.85 -7.57
N THR A 208 -1.50 -11.15 -7.61
CA THR A 208 -0.17 -11.77 -7.65
C THR A 208 0.72 -11.20 -6.56
N TYR A 209 1.66 -12.02 -6.10
CA TYR A 209 2.67 -11.66 -5.11
C TYR A 209 4.04 -11.69 -5.76
N HIS A 210 4.83 -10.66 -5.49
CA HIS A 210 6.20 -10.55 -5.98
C HIS A 210 7.15 -10.34 -4.80
N SER A 211 8.32 -10.97 -4.84
CA SER A 211 9.26 -10.99 -3.73
C SER A 211 10.71 -10.85 -4.21
N ALA A 212 11.34 -9.71 -3.90
CA ALA A 212 12.74 -9.46 -4.26
C ALA A 212 13.73 -10.26 -3.41
N ASN A 213 13.28 -10.79 -2.26
CA ASN A 213 14.11 -11.53 -1.30
C ASN A 213 13.63 -12.96 -1.04
N GLN A 214 12.72 -13.48 -1.87
CA GLN A 214 12.13 -14.82 -1.76
C GLN A 214 11.39 -15.09 -0.44
N ALA A 215 11.06 -14.03 0.32
CA ALA A 215 10.27 -14.17 1.53
C ALA A 215 8.83 -14.56 1.16
N PRO A 216 8.21 -15.54 1.85
CA PRO A 216 6.79 -15.86 1.68
C PRO A 216 5.92 -14.79 2.35
N LEU A 217 4.71 -14.57 1.82
CA LEU A 217 3.66 -13.90 2.59
C LEU A 217 3.01 -14.88 3.56
N LYS A 218 2.42 -14.36 4.63
CA LYS A 218 1.67 -15.15 5.63
C LYS A 218 0.21 -14.72 5.67
N LEU A 219 -0.69 -15.69 5.56
CA LEU A 219 -2.13 -15.51 5.56
C LEU A 219 -2.71 -15.91 6.92
N PHE A 220 -3.47 -14.99 7.53
CA PHE A 220 -4.10 -15.19 8.82
C PHE A 220 -5.62 -15.19 8.70
N ARG A 221 -6.26 -16.16 9.36
CA ARG A 221 -7.71 -16.30 9.49
C ARG A 221 -8.06 -16.73 10.90
N HIS A 222 -9.23 -16.28 11.37
CA HIS A 222 -9.69 -16.60 12.71
C HIS A 222 -9.83 -18.12 12.91
N GLN A 223 -9.20 -18.64 13.96
CA GLN A 223 -9.20 -20.07 14.34
C GLN A 223 -8.70 -21.01 13.23
N GLN A 224 -7.76 -20.57 12.40
CA GLN A 224 -7.09 -21.40 11.40
C GLN A 224 -5.58 -21.28 11.58
N GLU A 225 -4.85 -22.35 11.28
CA GLU A 225 -3.40 -22.26 11.16
C GLU A 225 -3.03 -21.30 10.04
N SER A 226 -1.98 -20.50 10.26
CA SER A 226 -1.54 -19.55 9.24
C SER A 226 -0.96 -20.28 8.03
N GLU A 227 -1.31 -19.81 6.84
CA GLU A 227 -0.83 -20.37 5.57
C GLU A 227 0.28 -19.49 4.99
N TYR A 228 1.23 -20.08 4.28
CA TYR A 228 2.32 -19.35 3.60
C TYR A 228 2.17 -19.47 2.10
N PHE A 229 2.40 -18.37 1.38
CA PHE A 229 2.39 -18.34 -0.08
C PHE A 229 3.70 -17.74 -0.58
N ASN A 230 4.30 -18.41 -1.56
CA ASN A 230 5.47 -17.95 -2.28
C ASN A 230 5.06 -17.22 -3.56
N GLU A 231 6.04 -16.58 -4.19
CA GLU A 231 5.86 -16.05 -5.54
C GLU A 231 5.48 -17.20 -6.51
N GLY A 232 4.41 -16.98 -7.27
CA GLY A 232 3.86 -17.96 -8.21
C GLY A 232 2.67 -18.78 -7.68
N ASP A 233 2.44 -18.81 -6.37
CA ASP A 233 1.26 -19.46 -5.80
C ASP A 233 -0.03 -18.67 -6.13
N ASP A 234 -1.15 -19.37 -6.32
CA ASP A 234 -2.45 -18.73 -6.55
C ASP A 234 -3.21 -18.54 -5.24
N PHE A 235 -3.45 -17.28 -4.92
CA PHE A 235 -4.27 -16.85 -3.79
C PHE A 235 -5.27 -15.76 -4.22
N SER A 236 -5.64 -15.77 -5.50
CA SER A 236 -6.65 -14.86 -6.07
C SER A 236 -8.04 -15.05 -5.46
N PHE A 237 -8.29 -16.17 -4.77
CA PHE A 237 -9.52 -16.36 -3.99
C PHE A 237 -9.75 -15.24 -2.96
N LEU A 238 -8.69 -14.56 -2.50
CA LEU A 238 -8.80 -13.41 -1.61
C LEU A 238 -9.58 -12.25 -2.23
N MET A 239 -9.55 -12.09 -3.55
CA MET A 239 -10.31 -11.03 -4.23
C MET A 239 -11.83 -11.24 -4.18
N ASN A 240 -12.28 -12.45 -3.88
CA ASN A 240 -13.69 -12.79 -3.71
C ASN A 240 -14.16 -12.74 -2.24
N HIS A 241 -13.28 -12.38 -1.30
CA HIS A 241 -13.56 -12.40 0.15
C HIS A 241 -14.51 -11.28 0.62
N GLY A 242 -15.21 -10.61 -0.29
CA GLY A 242 -15.99 -9.38 -0.03
C GLY A 242 -17.44 -9.40 -0.51
N CYS A 243 -18.10 -10.57 -0.53
CA CYS A 243 -19.55 -10.70 -0.77
C CYS A 243 -20.29 -11.19 0.47
#